data_AF-A0A9E4LRU2-F1
#
_entry.id   AF-A0A9E4LRU2-F1
#
_cell.length_a   1.000
_cell.length_b   1.000
_cell.length_c   1.000
_cell.angle_alpha   90.00
_cell.angle_beta   90.00
_cell.angle_gamma   90.00
#
_symmetry.space_group_name_H-M   'P 1'
#
loop_
_entity.id
_entity.type
_entity.pdbx_description
1 polymer ?
#
loop_
_entity_poly.entity_id
_entity_poly.type
_entity_poly.pdbx_seq_one_letter_code
_entity_poly.pdbx_strand_id
1 'polypeptide(L)'
;MTNRDVGGDKDATITAAPREIHDLVYRASRIAGCDPGTAERIAENVTLAEIRHGAAVRAFCEALETLELPTSAWATAPDALAAAEVAARVGGTASATFDPRVPLACIAASIKHCLERGVATVGIDGKARGDLMMAVAEMHTVDRESESATRARITEALRDAHRLGVGVDGSSCGRVPGL
;
A
#
# COMPACT_ATOMS: atom_id res chain seq x y z
N MET A 1 -20.56 0.68 -45.81
CA MET A 1 -19.26 0.14 -45.34
C MET A 1 -19.39 -0.07 -43.85
N THR A 2 -19.34 -1.34 -43.47
CA THR A 2 -19.81 -1.89 -42.19
C THR A 2 -18.98 -1.42 -41.00
N ASN A 3 -19.69 -0.99 -39.96
CA ASN A 3 -19.21 -0.92 -38.58
C ASN A 3 -18.42 -2.18 -38.28
N ARG A 4 -17.12 -2.02 -37.99
CA ARG A 4 -16.40 -3.05 -37.25
C ARG A 4 -16.81 -2.88 -35.81
N ASP A 5 -17.71 -3.76 -35.37
CA ASP A 5 -17.85 -4.10 -33.97
C ASP A 5 -16.47 -4.52 -33.46
N VAL A 6 -15.76 -3.59 -32.81
CA VAL A 6 -14.66 -3.93 -31.93
C VAL A 6 -15.33 -4.50 -30.70
N GLY A 7 -15.65 -5.79 -30.76
CA GLY A 7 -15.93 -6.60 -29.58
C GLY A 7 -14.68 -6.58 -28.72
N GLY A 8 -14.56 -5.54 -27.89
CA GLY A 8 -13.59 -5.49 -26.82
C GLY A 8 -13.90 -6.64 -25.90
N ASP A 9 -13.02 -7.63 -25.89
CA ASP A 9 -13.00 -8.71 -24.94
C ASP A 9 -13.03 -8.07 -23.54
N LYS A 10 -14.19 -8.12 -22.88
CA LYS A 10 -14.45 -7.43 -21.60
C LYS A 10 -13.60 -8.00 -20.45
N ASP A 11 -12.85 -9.06 -20.71
CA ASP A 11 -12.00 -9.78 -19.76
C ASP A 11 -10.53 -9.86 -20.21
N ALA A 12 -10.09 -9.06 -21.19
CA ALA A 12 -8.69 -9.02 -21.60
C ALA A 12 -7.80 -8.51 -20.45
N THR A 13 -7.15 -9.44 -19.75
CA THR A 13 -6.20 -9.14 -18.69
C THR A 13 -4.87 -8.75 -19.31
N ILE A 14 -4.43 -7.52 -19.04
CA ILE A 14 -3.13 -7.00 -19.50
C ILE A 14 -2.11 -7.20 -18.38
N THR A 15 -0.98 -7.83 -18.71
CA THR A 15 0.17 -7.91 -17.80
C THR A 15 1.10 -6.72 -18.05
N ALA A 16 1.45 -6.00 -17.00
CA ALA A 16 2.43 -4.92 -17.04
C ALA A 16 3.49 -5.13 -15.94
N ALA A 17 4.74 -4.78 -16.26
CA ALA A 17 5.79 -4.74 -15.25
C ALA A 17 5.55 -3.58 -14.27
N PRO A 18 5.95 -3.70 -12.99
CA PRO A 18 5.87 -2.60 -12.02
C PRO A 18 6.39 -1.25 -12.52
N ARG A 19 7.52 -1.26 -13.24
CA ARG A 19 8.11 -0.05 -13.84
C ARG A 19 7.19 0.61 -14.87
N GLU A 20 6.41 -0.17 -15.61
CA GLU A 20 5.49 0.35 -16.64
C GLU A 20 4.27 1.01 -15.99
N ILE A 21 3.77 0.44 -14.90
CA ILE A 21 2.72 1.05 -14.06
C ILE A 21 3.24 2.37 -13.50
N HIS A 22 4.42 2.36 -12.90
CA HIS A 22 5.05 3.55 -12.33
C HIS A 22 5.21 4.68 -13.37
N ASP A 23 5.84 4.37 -14.51
CA ASP A 23 6.09 5.34 -15.58
C ASP A 23 4.79 5.90 -16.18
N LEU A 24 3.73 5.09 -16.29
CA LEU A 24 2.44 5.53 -16.78
C LEU A 24 1.75 6.47 -15.79
N VAL A 25 1.68 6.08 -14.52
CA VAL A 25 1.06 6.88 -13.45
C VAL A 25 1.81 8.20 -13.26
N TYR A 26 3.14 8.17 -13.26
CA TYR A 26 3.97 9.37 -13.17
C TYR A 26 3.62 10.34 -14.31
N ARG A 27 3.68 9.87 -15.57
CA ARG A 27 3.39 10.74 -16.73
C ARG A 27 1.95 11.23 -16.73
N ALA A 28 0.98 10.39 -16.40
CA ALA A 28 -0.42 10.79 -16.30
C ALA A 28 -0.62 11.89 -15.23
N SER A 29 0.03 11.75 -14.07
CA SER A 29 -0.01 12.76 -13.00
C SER A 29 0.63 14.08 -13.44
N ARG A 30 1.73 14.02 -14.20
CA ARG A 30 2.37 15.20 -14.79
C ARG A 30 1.46 15.91 -15.80
N ILE A 31 0.77 15.14 -16.65
CA ILE A 31 -0.22 15.68 -17.61
C ILE A 31 -1.40 16.32 -16.87
N ALA A 32 -1.82 15.75 -15.74
CA ALA A 32 -2.84 16.29 -14.85
C ALA A 32 -2.36 17.51 -14.02
N GLY A 33 -1.13 17.97 -14.21
CA GLY A 33 -0.61 19.21 -13.61
C GLY A 33 0.13 19.05 -12.28
N CYS A 34 0.33 17.83 -11.76
CA CYS A 34 1.11 17.61 -10.55
C CYS A 34 2.56 18.01 -10.78
N ASP A 35 3.23 18.64 -9.82
CA ASP A 35 4.68 18.86 -9.87
C ASP A 35 5.45 17.50 -9.85
N PRO A 36 6.76 17.48 -10.22
CA PRO A 36 7.51 16.22 -10.29
C PRO A 36 7.52 15.43 -8.98
N GLY A 37 7.59 16.09 -7.83
CA GLY A 37 7.63 15.41 -6.53
C GLY A 37 6.28 14.78 -6.18
N THR A 38 5.19 15.50 -6.41
CA THR A 38 3.83 14.96 -6.22
C THR A 38 3.54 13.81 -7.18
N ALA A 39 3.93 13.94 -8.45
CA ALA A 39 3.74 12.88 -9.45
C ALA A 39 4.52 11.61 -9.11
N GLU A 40 5.78 11.74 -8.66
CA GLU A 40 6.61 10.60 -8.21
C GLU A 40 5.95 9.88 -7.03
N ARG A 41 5.49 10.64 -6.04
CA ARG A 41 4.85 10.08 -4.86
C ARG A 41 3.55 9.36 -5.18
N ILE A 42 2.74 9.89 -6.09
CA ILE A 42 1.53 9.22 -6.57
C ILE A 42 1.89 7.93 -7.30
N ALA A 43 2.88 7.97 -8.19
CA ALA A 43 3.34 6.80 -8.94
C ALA A 43 3.86 5.69 -8.03
N GLU A 44 4.65 6.02 -7.02
CA GLU A 44 5.17 5.07 -6.04
C GLU A 44 4.05 4.41 -5.24
N ASN A 45 3.10 5.21 -4.70
CA ASN A 45 1.98 4.71 -3.92
C ASN A 45 1.07 3.80 -4.75
N VAL A 46 0.68 4.22 -5.97
CA VAL A 46 -0.17 3.43 -6.87
C VAL A 46 0.52 2.12 -7.25
N THR A 47 1.80 2.18 -7.61
CA THR A 47 2.56 1.00 -8.04
C THR A 47 2.65 -0.02 -6.91
N LEU A 48 3.00 0.41 -5.70
CA LEU A 48 3.05 -0.50 -4.55
C LEU A 48 1.67 -1.07 -4.22
N ALA A 49 0.63 -0.23 -4.24
CA ALA A 49 -0.73 -0.65 -3.96
C ALA A 49 -1.24 -1.66 -5.01
N GLU A 50 -0.94 -1.47 -6.29
CA GLU A 50 -1.34 -2.42 -7.33
C GLU A 50 -0.67 -3.79 -7.12
N ILE A 51 0.64 -3.81 -6.84
CA ILE A 51 1.39 -5.05 -6.63
C ILE A 51 0.90 -5.83 -5.41
N ARG A 52 0.57 -5.13 -4.31
CA ARG A 52 0.24 -5.78 -3.03
C ARG A 52 -1.24 -6.01 -2.81
N HIS A 53 -2.08 -5.16 -3.37
CA HIS A 53 -3.50 -5.08 -3.03
C HIS A 53 -4.41 -5.13 -4.27
N GLY A 54 -3.88 -4.86 -5.46
CA GLY A 54 -4.65 -4.75 -6.71
C GLY A 54 -5.63 -3.58 -6.73
N ALA A 55 -6.21 -3.29 -7.89
CA ALA A 55 -7.26 -2.27 -8.10
C ALA A 55 -6.86 -0.81 -7.80
N ALA A 56 -5.57 -0.54 -7.57
CA ALA A 56 -5.04 0.81 -7.35
C ALA A 56 -5.01 1.62 -8.65
N VAL A 57 -4.64 1.00 -9.78
CA VAL A 57 -4.66 1.65 -11.10
C VAL A 57 -6.07 2.07 -11.47
N ARG A 58 -7.08 1.23 -11.19
CA ARG A 58 -8.49 1.59 -11.40
C ARG A 58 -8.88 2.82 -10.59
N ALA A 59 -8.58 2.84 -9.29
CA ALA A 59 -8.88 3.98 -8.43
C ALA A 59 -8.18 5.27 -8.91
N PHE A 60 -6.94 5.15 -9.41
CA PHE A 60 -6.22 6.28 -9.99
C PHE A 60 -6.86 6.80 -11.29
N CYS A 61 -7.30 5.92 -12.18
CA CYS A 61 -8.03 6.30 -13.39
C CYS A 61 -9.33 7.04 -13.05
N GLU A 62 -10.11 6.53 -12.10
CA GLU A 62 -11.34 7.20 -11.63
C GLU A 62 -11.03 8.59 -11.06
N ALA A 63 -9.92 8.73 -10.32
CA ALA A 63 -9.48 10.02 -9.79
C ALA A 63 -9.08 11.01 -10.89
N LEU A 64 -8.39 10.57 -11.95
CA LEU A 64 -8.04 11.41 -13.09
C LEU A 64 -9.27 11.97 -13.81
N GLU A 65 -10.38 11.24 -13.82
CA GLU A 65 -11.63 11.67 -14.46
C GLU A 65 -12.43 12.65 -13.61
N THR A 66 -12.27 12.61 -12.28
CA THR A 66 -13.19 13.26 -11.33
C THR A 66 -12.56 14.34 -10.47
N LEU A 67 -11.23 14.36 -10.34
CA LEU A 67 -10.51 15.22 -9.40
C LEU A 67 -9.46 16.08 -10.11
N GLU A 68 -9.21 17.26 -9.54
CA GLU A 68 -7.98 18.00 -9.78
C GLU A 68 -6.86 17.41 -8.94
N LEU A 69 -6.09 16.47 -9.51
CA LEU A 69 -5.06 15.72 -8.78
C LEU A 69 -4.12 16.57 -7.92
N PRO A 70 -3.58 17.72 -8.38
CA PRO A 70 -2.58 18.50 -7.63
C PRO A 70 -3.08 19.04 -6.29
N THR A 71 -4.37 19.32 -6.18
CA THR A 71 -5.01 19.87 -4.97
C THR A 71 -5.85 18.82 -4.23
N SER A 72 -6.04 17.65 -4.83
CA SER A 72 -6.82 16.57 -4.26
C SER A 72 -6.10 15.83 -3.12
N ALA A 73 -6.85 14.95 -2.47
CA ALA A 73 -6.32 14.08 -1.44
C ALA A 73 -5.27 13.08 -1.93
N TRP A 74 -5.15 12.85 -3.25
CA TRP A 74 -4.05 12.06 -3.83
C TRP A 74 -2.69 12.73 -3.65
N ALA A 75 -2.66 14.07 -3.66
CA ALA A 75 -1.44 14.82 -3.41
C ALA A 75 -1.17 15.00 -1.91
N THR A 76 -2.22 15.24 -1.12
CA THR A 76 -2.09 15.72 0.27
C THR A 76 -2.18 14.63 1.34
N ALA A 77 -2.80 13.48 1.07
CA ALA A 77 -2.93 12.40 2.06
C ALA A 77 -1.59 11.86 2.59
N PRO A 78 -0.54 11.71 1.75
CA PRO A 78 0.79 11.36 2.25
C PRO A 78 1.36 12.36 3.26
N ASP A 79 1.09 13.66 3.10
CA ASP A 79 1.57 14.70 4.01
C ASP A 79 0.82 14.64 5.35
N ALA A 80 -0.49 14.38 5.32
CA ALA A 80 -1.28 14.13 6.52
C ALA A 80 -0.78 12.89 7.29
N LEU A 81 -0.40 11.82 6.56
CA LEU A 81 0.19 10.64 7.17
C LEU A 81 1.56 10.94 7.82
N ALA A 82 2.42 11.72 7.14
CA ALA A 82 3.70 12.13 7.68
C ALA A 82 3.55 12.99 8.94
N ALA A 83 2.56 13.90 8.98
CA ALA A 83 2.25 14.68 10.17
C ALA A 83 1.80 13.79 11.34
N ALA A 84 0.92 12.81 11.09
CA ALA A 84 0.50 11.85 12.09
C ALA A 84 1.67 10.98 12.59
N GLU A 85 2.57 10.58 11.72
CA GLU A 85 3.76 9.83 12.11
C GLU A 85 4.64 10.62 13.09
N VAL A 86 4.89 11.91 12.82
CA VAL A 86 5.65 12.79 13.72
C VAL A 86 4.98 12.89 15.08
N ALA A 87 3.65 13.05 15.11
CA ALA A 87 2.89 13.08 16.36
C ALA A 87 2.97 11.74 17.12
N ALA A 88 2.86 10.61 16.42
CA ALA A 88 2.98 9.28 17.02
C ALA A 88 4.34 9.06 17.66
N ARG A 89 5.44 9.56 17.06
CA ARG A 89 6.78 9.45 17.65
C ARG A 89 6.93 10.14 18.99
N VAL A 90 6.15 11.20 19.23
CA VAL A 90 6.18 11.94 20.50
C VAL A 90 5.20 11.35 21.51
N GLY A 91 3.99 10.99 21.07
CA GLY A 91 2.90 10.56 21.94
C GLY A 91 2.67 9.04 22.01
N GLY A 92 3.47 8.23 21.31
CA GLY A 92 3.29 6.78 21.14
C GLY A 92 2.23 6.38 20.10
N THR A 93 1.18 7.18 19.95
CA THR A 93 0.07 6.95 19.02
C THR A 93 -0.45 8.26 18.42
N ALA A 94 -0.88 8.23 17.16
CA ALA A 94 -1.59 9.35 16.51
C ALA A 94 -2.46 8.85 15.36
N SER A 95 -3.25 9.72 14.75
CA SER A 95 -4.13 9.34 13.64
C SER A 95 -4.07 10.38 12.53
N ALA A 96 -4.00 9.93 11.28
CA ALA A 96 -4.27 10.76 10.11
C ALA A 96 -5.73 10.59 9.72
N THR A 97 -6.47 11.69 9.61
CA THR A 97 -7.88 11.69 9.20
C THR A 97 -8.03 12.22 7.78
N PHE A 98 -8.87 11.57 6.98
CA PHE A 98 -9.10 11.90 5.58
C PHE A 98 -10.58 12.19 5.35
N ASP A 99 -10.90 13.46 5.11
CA ASP A 99 -12.22 13.92 4.70
C ASP A 99 -12.08 14.86 3.48
N PRO A 100 -12.49 14.42 2.26
CA PRO A 100 -13.13 13.14 1.96
C PRO A 100 -12.19 11.93 2.14
N ARG A 101 -12.78 10.73 2.27
CA ARG A 101 -12.04 9.46 2.35
C ARG A 101 -11.14 9.27 1.14
N VAL A 102 -10.00 8.60 1.34
CA VAL A 102 -9.01 8.36 0.28
C VAL A 102 -8.84 6.87 0.02
N PRO A 103 -8.63 6.42 -1.22
CA PRO A 103 -8.26 5.02 -1.47
C PRO A 103 -6.90 4.71 -0.83
N LEU A 104 -6.68 3.46 -0.42
CA LEU A 104 -5.39 2.96 0.07
C LEU A 104 -4.24 3.28 -0.91
N ALA A 105 -4.54 3.29 -2.22
CA ALA A 105 -3.64 3.68 -3.29
C ALA A 105 -3.02 5.08 -3.13
N CYS A 106 -3.62 5.99 -2.35
CA CYS A 106 -3.02 7.30 -2.08
C CYS A 106 -1.81 7.24 -1.15
N ILE A 107 -1.74 6.22 -0.27
CA ILE A 107 -0.82 6.23 0.89
C ILE A 107 -0.07 4.92 1.13
N ALA A 108 -0.24 3.89 0.30
CA ALA A 108 0.34 2.56 0.53
C ALA A 108 1.86 2.55 0.69
N ALA A 109 2.61 3.24 -0.18
CA ALA A 109 4.06 3.36 -0.08
C ALA A 109 4.47 4.24 1.09
N SER A 110 3.72 5.31 1.36
CA SER A 110 3.96 6.15 2.53
C SER A 110 3.81 5.38 3.84
N ILE A 111 2.83 4.47 3.94
CA ILE A 111 2.67 3.55 5.08
C ILE A 111 3.86 2.61 5.20
N LYS A 112 4.31 2.00 4.09
CA LYS A 112 5.51 1.16 4.07
C LYS A 112 6.74 1.92 4.58
N HIS A 113 6.93 3.17 4.15
CA HIS A 113 8.04 4.00 4.62
C HIS A 113 7.93 4.35 6.10
N CYS A 114 6.73 4.56 6.63
CA CYS A 114 6.52 4.75 8.08
C CYS A 114 6.93 3.49 8.84
N LEU A 115 6.51 2.32 8.36
CA LEU A 115 6.85 1.03 8.96
C LEU A 115 8.37 0.80 8.97
N GLU A 116 9.05 1.08 7.87
CA GLU A 116 10.52 0.98 7.78
C GLU A 116 11.25 1.92 8.75
N ARG A 117 10.57 2.96 9.21
CA ARG A 117 11.07 3.90 10.23
C ARG A 117 10.53 3.60 11.63
N GLY A 118 9.85 2.48 11.84
CA GLY A 118 9.36 1.99 13.12
C GLY A 118 8.01 2.57 13.56
N VAL A 119 7.17 3.02 12.64
CA VAL A 119 5.79 3.45 12.92
C VAL A 119 4.82 2.66 12.06
N ALA A 120 4.01 1.81 12.70
CA ALA A 120 3.08 0.94 12.01
C ALA A 120 1.68 1.57 11.93
N THR A 121 1.01 1.31 10.82
CA THR A 121 -0.42 1.62 10.66
C THR A 121 -1.25 0.39 11.01
N VAL A 122 -2.27 0.54 11.86
CA VAL A 122 -3.17 -0.55 12.25
C VAL A 122 -4.35 -0.63 11.28
N GLY A 123 -4.86 -1.85 11.05
CA GLY A 123 -6.13 -2.07 10.34
C GLY A 123 -6.02 -2.31 8.83
N ILE A 124 -4.80 -2.45 8.28
CA ILE A 124 -4.61 -2.89 6.88
C ILE A 124 -4.27 -4.38 6.90
N ASP A 125 -5.27 -5.21 6.58
CA ASP A 125 -5.07 -6.66 6.47
C ASP A 125 -4.56 -7.06 5.06
N GLY A 126 -4.13 -8.32 4.91
CA GLY A 126 -3.65 -8.84 3.63
C GLY A 126 -4.75 -9.02 2.56
N LYS A 127 -6.01 -8.70 2.87
CA LYS A 127 -7.15 -8.72 1.93
C LYS A 127 -7.55 -7.32 1.49
N ALA A 128 -6.94 -6.27 2.04
CA ALA A 128 -7.15 -4.91 1.63
C ALA A 128 -6.85 -4.76 0.13
N ARG A 129 -7.72 -4.03 -0.56
CA ARG A 129 -7.57 -3.66 -1.97
C ARG A 129 -7.07 -2.22 -2.09
N GLY A 130 -6.40 -1.88 -3.18
CA GLY A 130 -5.89 -0.53 -3.43
C GLY A 130 -7.00 0.52 -3.50
N ASP A 131 -8.21 0.14 -3.89
CA ASP A 131 -9.40 0.98 -3.93
C ASP A 131 -10.17 1.06 -2.59
N LEU A 132 -9.63 0.47 -1.52
CA LEU A 132 -10.26 0.52 -0.21
C LEU A 132 -10.24 1.96 0.32
N MET A 133 -11.42 2.54 0.54
CA MET A 133 -11.58 3.90 1.02
C MET A 133 -11.29 4.02 2.52
N MET A 134 -10.20 4.69 2.85
CA MET A 134 -9.71 4.98 4.19
C MET A 134 -10.21 6.35 4.67
N ALA A 135 -10.85 6.37 5.83
CA ALA A 135 -11.20 7.60 6.54
C ALA A 135 -10.15 7.99 7.58
N VAL A 136 -9.46 7.01 8.15
CA VAL A 136 -8.48 7.19 9.21
C VAL A 136 -7.34 6.18 9.03
N ALA A 137 -6.11 6.61 9.29
CA ALA A 137 -4.95 5.74 9.47
C ALA A 137 -4.40 5.96 10.89
N GLU A 138 -4.53 4.96 11.75
CA GLU A 138 -4.00 4.98 13.11
C GLU A 138 -2.54 4.53 13.10
N MET A 139 -1.66 5.37 13.67
CA MET A 139 -0.21 5.27 13.64
C MET A 139 0.30 4.96 15.05
N HIS A 140 1.09 3.91 15.19
CA HIS A 140 1.65 3.45 16.46
C HIS A 140 3.16 3.32 16.34
N THR A 141 3.90 3.81 17.31
CA THR A 141 5.34 3.54 17.39
C THR A 141 5.54 2.06 17.69
N VAL A 142 6.34 1.40 16.87
CA VAL A 142 6.79 0.03 17.11
C VAL A 142 7.98 0.12 18.05
N ASP A 143 7.87 -0.47 19.24
CA ASP A 143 9.03 -0.64 20.11
C ASP A 143 10.08 -1.47 19.37
N ARG A 144 11.22 -0.83 19.04
CA ARG A 144 12.34 -1.42 18.29
C ARG A 144 12.89 -2.69 18.95
N GLU A 145 12.73 -2.81 20.27
CA GLU A 145 13.10 -4.00 21.02
C GLU A 145 12.19 -5.20 20.69
N SER A 146 10.89 -4.99 20.46
CA SER A 146 9.95 -6.06 20.13
C SER A 146 10.18 -6.61 18.72
N GLU A 147 10.53 -5.76 17.76
CA GLU A 147 10.78 -6.14 16.38
C GLU A 147 12.15 -6.83 16.22
N SER A 148 13.17 -6.30 16.90
CA SER A 148 14.49 -6.94 17.06
C SER A 148 14.36 -8.32 17.70
N ALA A 149 13.62 -8.43 18.81
CA ALA A 149 13.40 -9.69 19.52
C ALA A 149 12.60 -10.70 18.67
N THR A 150 11.59 -10.24 17.92
CA THR A 150 10.79 -11.10 17.05
C THR A 150 11.62 -11.60 15.86
N ARG A 151 12.40 -10.73 15.24
CA ARG A 151 13.30 -11.09 14.13
C ARG A 151 14.45 -11.98 14.59
N ALA A 152 14.99 -11.77 15.79
CA ALA A 152 15.96 -12.64 16.43
C ALA A 152 15.38 -14.04 16.67
N ARG A 153 14.17 -14.15 17.23
CA ARG A 153 13.48 -15.43 17.46
C ARG A 153 13.19 -16.18 16.16
N ILE A 154 12.76 -15.49 15.10
CA ILE A 154 12.55 -16.11 13.78
C ILE A 154 13.88 -16.61 13.20
N THR A 155 14.95 -15.83 13.31
CA THR A 155 16.29 -16.20 12.82
C THR A 155 16.86 -17.40 13.59
N GLU A 156 16.63 -17.44 14.90
CA GLU A 156 17.01 -18.55 15.78
C GLU A 156 16.22 -19.82 15.46
N ALA A 157 14.90 -19.71 15.32
CA ALA A 157 14.06 -20.82 14.89
C ALA A 157 14.44 -21.36 13.50
N LEU A 158 14.83 -20.50 12.57
CA LEU A 158 15.34 -20.91 11.24
C LEU A 158 16.70 -21.62 11.34
N ARG A 159 17.60 -21.18 12.22
CA ARG A 159 18.89 -21.87 12.46
C ARG A 159 18.69 -23.21 13.15
N ASP A 160 17.77 -23.29 14.09
CA ASP A 160 17.45 -24.54 14.77
C ASP A 160 16.78 -25.53 13.83
N ALA A 161 15.87 -25.08 12.96
CA ALA A 161 15.30 -25.90 11.90
C ALA A 161 16.37 -26.41 10.92
N HIS A 162 17.33 -25.55 10.53
CA HIS A 162 18.46 -25.93 9.69
C HIS A 162 19.41 -26.93 10.39
N ARG A 163 19.57 -26.82 11.71
CA ARG A 163 20.41 -27.73 12.52
C ARG A 163 19.73 -29.07 12.78
N LEU A 164 18.41 -29.08 12.88
CA LEU A 164 17.60 -30.27 13.17
C LEU A 164 17.12 -31.00 11.90
N GLY A 165 17.41 -30.46 10.70
CA GLY A 165 17.06 -31.09 9.42
C GLY A 165 15.57 -31.18 9.14
N VAL A 166 14.75 -30.31 9.75
CA VAL A 166 13.29 -30.32 9.58
C VAL A 166 12.90 -29.24 8.57
N GLY A 167 12.67 -29.66 7.33
CA GLY A 167 12.01 -28.81 6.33
C GLY A 167 10.56 -28.59 6.73
N VAL A 168 10.12 -27.33 6.83
CA VAL A 168 8.72 -27.00 7.07
C VAL A 168 8.05 -26.72 5.73
N ASP A 169 7.23 -27.65 5.27
CA ASP A 169 6.34 -27.43 4.12
C ASP A 169 5.31 -26.35 4.47
N GLY A 170 5.24 -25.33 3.63
CA GLY A 170 4.28 -24.24 3.75
C GLY A 170 2.86 -24.70 3.42
N SER A 171 2.20 -25.40 4.33
CA SER A 171 0.74 -25.63 4.36
C SER A 171 0.28 -26.33 5.64
N SER A 172 -0.33 -25.59 6.57
CA SER A 172 -1.43 -26.03 7.47
C SER A 172 -1.71 -24.88 8.45
N CYS A 173 -2.71 -24.03 8.22
CA CYS A 173 -4.10 -24.22 8.65
C CYS A 173 -4.21 -24.91 10.01
N GLY A 174 -4.50 -24.11 11.04
CA GLY A 174 -4.68 -24.59 12.41
C GLY A 174 -5.84 -25.57 12.51
N ARG A 175 -5.56 -26.72 13.14
CA ARG A 175 -6.55 -27.48 13.88
C ARG A 175 -5.86 -28.00 15.13
N VAL A 176 -6.22 -27.41 16.27
CA VAL A 176 -5.83 -27.89 17.60
C VAL A 176 -6.69 -29.12 17.91
N PRO A 177 -6.12 -30.28 18.31
CA PRO A 177 -6.91 -31.39 18.83
C PRO A 177 -7.07 -31.24 20.35
N GLY A 178 -8.29 -31.43 20.85
CA GLY A 178 -8.58 -31.39 22.27
C GLY A 178 -10.04 -31.62 22.63
N LEU A 179 -10.58 -32.80 22.28
CA LEU A 179 -11.49 -33.67 23.06
C LEU A 179 -11.98 -34.82 22.17
#